data_AF-A0A087ATH9-F1
#
_entry.id   AF-A0A087ATH9-F1
#
_cell.length_a   1.000
_cell.length_b   1.000
_cell.length_c   1.000
_cell.angle_alpha   90.00
_cell.angle_beta   90.00
_cell.angle_gamma   90.00
#
_symmetry.space_group_name_H-M   'P 1'
#
loop_
_entity.id
_entity.type
_entity.pdbx_description
1 polymer ?
#
loop_
_entity_poly.entity_id
_entity_poly.type
_entity_poly.pdbx_seq_one_letter_code
_entity_poly.pdbx_strand_id
1 'polypeptide(L)'
;MIGEGENLVLDVVYDELVPADKEAGRDILSDWTESICGNHRISRKTDEIGAAYVEVQDYLSQSGCYRPQAINLWEEEAKADPWLIAAGKVYGAMIVTDEAAVHPTPQQPRKKEPKIPDVAQALGVRTCTLREFIQGSKAFGEAPYPIQPLL
;
A
#
# COMPACT_ATOMS: atom_id res chain seq x y z
N MET A 1 1.95 -19.78 -4.55
CA MET A 1 0.59 -19.32 -4.22
C MET A 1 0.64 -18.80 -2.81
N ILE A 2 0.21 -17.56 -2.60
CA ILE A 2 0.15 -16.94 -1.27
C ILE A 2 -1.11 -17.50 -0.61
N GLY A 3 -0.97 -18.05 0.59
CA GLY A 3 -2.08 -18.67 1.32
C GLY A 3 -3.12 -17.63 1.74
N GLU A 4 -4.38 -18.04 1.91
CA GLU A 4 -5.39 -17.18 2.56
C GLU A 4 -4.91 -16.81 3.97
N GLY A 5 -4.77 -15.51 4.26
CA GLY A 5 -4.37 -14.99 5.57
C GLY A 5 -2.87 -14.69 5.75
N GLU A 6 -2.05 -14.80 4.70
CA GLU A 6 -0.65 -14.35 4.74
C GLU A 6 -0.55 -12.83 4.56
N ASN A 7 0.06 -12.15 5.53
CA ASN A 7 0.37 -10.72 5.42
C ASN A 7 1.69 -10.55 4.67
N LEU A 8 1.68 -9.80 3.58
CA LEU A 8 2.87 -9.47 2.80
C LEU A 8 3.27 -8.04 3.06
N VAL A 9 4.58 -7.79 3.14
CA VAL A 9 5.12 -6.44 3.13
C VAL A 9 6.06 -6.30 1.95
N LEU A 10 5.83 -5.27 1.13
CA LEU A 10 6.76 -4.88 0.08
C LEU A 10 8.06 -4.34 0.68
N ASP A 11 9.17 -4.64 0.03
CA ASP A 11 10.49 -4.13 0.41
C ASP A 11 10.52 -2.60 0.56
N VAL A 12 9.94 -1.86 -0.38
CA VAL A 12 9.86 -0.40 -0.29
C VAL A 12 9.06 0.12 0.91
N VAL A 13 7.98 -0.58 1.29
CA VAL A 13 7.18 -0.22 2.47
C VAL A 13 7.95 -0.56 3.75
N TYR A 14 8.65 -1.69 3.75
CA TYR A 14 9.52 -2.06 4.87
C TYR A 14 10.62 -1.03 5.07
N ASP A 15 11.26 -0.59 3.99
CA ASP A 15 12.34 0.39 4.03
C ASP A 15 11.85 1.79 4.50
N GLU A 16 10.56 2.12 4.30
CA GLU A 16 9.93 3.32 4.90
C GLU A 16 9.68 3.17 6.41
N LEU A 17 9.28 1.98 6.87
CA LEU A 17 8.90 1.73 8.27
C LEU A 17 10.09 1.37 9.18
N VAL A 18 11.16 0.83 8.60
CA VAL A 18 12.33 0.35 9.33
C VAL A 18 13.57 1.12 8.83
N PRO A 19 14.06 2.10 9.61
CA PRO A 19 15.25 2.85 9.24
C PRO A 19 16.44 1.93 8.99
N ALA A 20 17.21 2.23 7.95
CA ALA A 20 18.43 1.51 7.61
C ALA A 20 19.53 1.69 8.68
N ASP A 21 19.54 2.85 9.35
CA ASP A 21 20.40 3.11 10.50
C ASP A 21 19.77 2.54 11.77
N LYS A 22 20.40 1.51 12.34
CA LYS A 22 19.92 0.84 13.55
C LYS A 22 20.18 1.65 14.83
N GLU A 23 21.10 2.61 14.80
CA GLU A 23 21.45 3.45 15.95
C GLU A 23 20.68 4.77 15.98
N ALA A 24 20.09 5.19 14.86
CA ALA A 24 19.27 6.39 14.76
C ALA A 24 17.82 6.06 14.38
N GLY A 25 16.89 6.27 15.33
CA GLY A 25 15.47 6.41 15.01
C GLY A 25 14.65 5.11 14.94
N ARG A 26 15.14 3.99 15.49
CA ARG A 26 14.28 2.83 15.76
C ARG A 26 13.26 3.17 16.84
N ASP A 27 12.00 2.95 16.53
CA ASP A 27 10.89 3.07 17.46
C ASP A 27 10.13 1.73 17.59
N ILE A 28 9.08 1.75 18.41
CA ILE A 28 8.23 0.57 18.67
C ILE A 28 7.61 0.04 17.37
N LEU A 29 7.30 0.90 16.39
CA LEU A 29 6.73 0.51 15.11
C LEU A 29 7.78 -0.19 14.24
N SER A 30 9.01 0.32 14.18
CA SER A 30 10.10 -0.32 13.45
C SER A 30 10.43 -1.71 14.02
N ASP A 31 10.53 -1.83 15.35
CA ASP A 31 10.84 -3.10 16.03
C ASP A 31 9.71 -4.13 15.84
N TRP A 32 8.45 -3.70 15.96
CA TRP A 32 7.29 -4.55 15.70
C TRP A 32 7.25 -5.02 14.24
N THR A 33 7.51 -4.11 13.30
CA THR A 33 7.53 -4.41 11.85
C THR A 33 8.61 -5.43 11.52
N GLU A 34 9.82 -5.27 12.06
CA GLU A 34 10.91 -6.24 11.88
C GLU A 34 10.52 -7.63 12.44
N SER A 35 9.89 -7.67 13.62
CA SER A 35 9.49 -8.93 14.26
C SER A 35 8.38 -9.69 13.52
N ILE A 36 7.42 -9.00 12.91
CA ILE A 36 6.27 -9.65 12.24
C ILE A 36 6.54 -9.88 10.75
N CYS A 37 7.16 -8.92 10.08
CA CYS A 37 7.25 -8.87 8.63
C CYS A 37 8.62 -9.24 8.08
N GLY A 38 9.65 -9.38 8.92
CA GLY A 38 11.03 -9.65 8.49
C GLY A 38 11.16 -10.88 7.57
N ASN A 39 10.34 -11.91 7.78
CA ASN A 39 10.33 -13.14 6.98
C ASN A 39 9.29 -13.13 5.84
N HIS A 40 8.43 -12.12 5.74
CA HIS A 40 7.33 -12.02 4.76
C HIS A 40 7.55 -10.86 3.77
N ARG A 41 8.81 -10.44 3.61
CA ARG A 41 9.20 -9.38 2.69
C ARG A 41 9.18 -9.88 1.25
N ILE A 42 8.40 -9.22 0.40
CA ILE A 42 8.40 -9.42 -1.05
C ILE A 42 9.20 -8.31 -1.71
N SER A 43 10.04 -8.66 -2.69
CA SER A 43 10.73 -7.63 -3.46
C SER A 43 9.84 -7.10 -4.58
N ARG A 44 9.84 -5.78 -4.77
CA ARG A 44 9.23 -5.15 -5.95
C ARG A 44 9.95 -5.45 -7.27
N LYS A 45 11.20 -5.91 -7.23
CA LYS A 45 12.07 -6.10 -8.40
C LYS A 45 11.85 -7.44 -9.11
N THR A 46 10.60 -7.85 -9.25
CA THR A 46 10.21 -8.98 -10.11
C THR A 46 9.71 -8.44 -11.44
N ASP A 47 9.90 -9.19 -12.53
CA ASP A 47 9.45 -8.78 -13.86
C ASP A 47 7.94 -8.50 -13.89
N GLU A 48 7.14 -9.29 -13.17
CA GLU A 48 5.68 -9.17 -13.10
C GLU A 48 5.24 -7.88 -12.38
N ILE A 49 5.82 -7.58 -11.21
CA ILE A 49 5.55 -6.33 -10.49
C ILE A 49 6.06 -5.13 -11.29
N GLY A 50 7.21 -5.24 -11.96
CA GLY A 50 7.72 -4.20 -12.85
C GLY A 50 6.76 -3.90 -14.00
N ALA A 51 6.22 -4.93 -14.66
CA ALA A 51 5.22 -4.75 -15.71
C ALA A 51 3.93 -4.11 -15.18
N ALA A 52 3.44 -4.56 -14.01
CA ALA A 52 2.26 -3.96 -13.38
C ALA A 52 2.50 -2.50 -12.93
N TYR A 53 3.72 -2.14 -12.53
CA TYR A 53 4.08 -0.76 -12.22
C TYR A 53 4.01 0.14 -13.46
N VAL A 54 4.46 -0.35 -14.62
CA VAL A 54 4.30 0.38 -15.89
C VAL A 54 2.82 0.63 -16.18
N GLU A 55 1.94 -0.35 -15.96
CA GLU A 55 0.49 -0.14 -16.12
C GLU A 55 -0.06 0.96 -15.18
N VAL A 56 0.46 1.05 -13.95
CA VAL A 56 0.08 2.12 -13.01
C VAL A 56 0.49 3.49 -13.56
N GLN A 57 1.72 3.63 -14.04
CA GLN A 57 2.24 4.88 -14.61
C GLN A 57 1.51 5.28 -15.91
N ASP A 58 1.19 4.30 -16.76
CA ASP A 58 0.41 4.50 -17.97
C ASP A 58 -1.00 5.01 -17.65
N TYR A 59 -1.66 4.42 -16.64
CA TYR A 59 -2.98 4.91 -16.21
C TYR A 59 -2.93 6.36 -15.72
N LEU A 60 -1.94 6.71 -14.89
CA LEU A 60 -1.78 8.08 -14.39
C LEU A 60 -1.61 9.08 -15.54
N SER A 61 -0.84 8.70 -16.56
CA SER A 61 -0.54 9.53 -17.73
C SER A 61 -1.69 9.62 -18.73
N GLN A 62 -2.42 8.53 -18.95
CA GLN A 62 -3.42 8.43 -20.02
C GLN A 62 -4.86 8.70 -19.56
N SER A 63 -5.17 8.54 -18.28
CA SER A 63 -6.53 8.76 -17.75
C SER A 63 -7.03 10.19 -17.92
N GLY A 64 -6.12 11.16 -18.01
CA GLY A 64 -6.45 12.59 -18.00
C GLY A 64 -6.94 13.10 -16.64
N CYS A 65 -6.97 12.26 -15.60
CA CYS A 65 -7.42 12.60 -14.24
C CYS A 65 -6.33 13.33 -13.43
N TYR A 66 -5.07 13.30 -13.88
CA TYR A 66 -3.92 13.85 -13.18
C TYR A 66 -3.11 14.77 -14.09
N ARG A 67 -2.63 15.88 -13.51
CA ARG A 67 -1.67 16.78 -14.16
C ARG A 67 -0.25 16.22 -13.98
N PRO A 68 0.71 16.58 -14.84
CA PRO A 68 2.10 16.13 -14.71
C PRO A 68 2.68 16.33 -13.29
N GLN A 69 2.37 17.46 -12.65
CA GLN A 69 2.77 17.75 -11.26
C GLN A 69 2.33 16.68 -10.25
N ALA A 70 1.15 16.09 -10.43
CA ALA A 70 0.67 15.00 -9.59
C ALA A 70 1.35 13.67 -9.93
N ILE A 71 1.55 13.40 -11.22
CA ILE A 71 2.18 12.17 -11.71
C ILE A 71 3.62 12.08 -11.18
N ASN A 72 4.39 13.16 -11.28
CA ASN A 72 5.78 13.22 -10.83
C ASN A 72 5.96 12.86 -9.34
N LEU A 73 4.94 13.08 -8.49
CA LEU A 73 5.00 12.69 -7.07
C LEU A 73 5.01 11.16 -6.87
N TRP A 74 4.60 10.40 -7.89
CA TRP A 74 4.61 8.93 -7.92
C TRP A 74 5.63 8.37 -8.92
N GLU A 75 6.48 9.21 -9.53
CA GLU A 75 7.56 8.74 -10.42
C GLU A 75 8.81 8.31 -9.64
N GLU A 76 9.02 8.86 -8.44
CA GLU A 76 10.18 8.52 -7.62
C GLU A 76 10.19 7.02 -7.27
N GLU A 77 11.28 6.30 -7.60
CA GLU A 77 11.35 4.85 -7.37
C GLU A 77 11.12 4.51 -5.90
N ALA A 78 11.58 5.34 -4.96
CA ALA A 78 11.40 5.13 -3.53
C ALA A 78 9.95 5.28 -3.05
N LYS A 79 9.03 5.82 -3.87
CA LYS A 79 7.65 6.05 -3.48
C LYS A 79 6.87 4.73 -3.43
N ALA A 80 6.42 4.32 -2.24
CA ALA A 80 5.81 3.01 -2.05
C ALA A 80 4.43 2.84 -2.72
N ASP A 81 3.62 3.89 -2.79
CA ASP A 81 2.22 3.86 -3.24
C ASP A 81 1.99 3.16 -4.61
N PRO A 82 2.69 3.54 -5.70
CA PRO A 82 2.52 2.85 -7.00
C PRO A 82 2.97 1.38 -6.96
N TRP A 83 3.99 1.04 -6.17
CA TRP A 83 4.45 -0.35 -6.01
C TRP A 83 3.43 -1.21 -5.26
N LEU A 84 2.77 -0.65 -4.24
CA LEU A 84 1.69 -1.32 -3.52
C LEU A 84 0.56 -1.74 -4.46
N ILE A 85 0.17 -0.86 -5.38
CA ILE A 85 -0.87 -1.14 -6.38
C ILE A 85 -0.40 -2.21 -7.37
N ALA A 86 0.83 -2.11 -7.86
CA ALA A 86 1.41 -3.09 -8.77
C ALA A 86 1.47 -4.51 -8.14
N ALA A 87 1.97 -4.63 -6.92
CA ALA A 87 2.00 -5.91 -6.20
C ALA A 87 0.59 -6.42 -5.88
N GLY A 88 -0.32 -5.53 -5.46
CA GLY A 88 -1.73 -5.87 -5.24
C GLY A 88 -2.38 -6.47 -6.48
N LYS A 89 -2.08 -5.91 -7.66
CA LYS A 89 -2.52 -6.43 -8.95
C LYS A 89 -1.95 -7.82 -9.26
N VAL A 90 -0.62 -8.00 -9.13
CA VAL A 90 0.07 -9.27 -9.43
C VAL A 90 -0.41 -10.40 -8.53
N TYR A 91 -0.56 -10.14 -7.23
CA TYR A 91 -0.92 -11.17 -6.25
C TYR A 91 -2.42 -11.31 -6.02
N GLY A 92 -3.27 -10.47 -6.63
CA GLY A 92 -4.70 -10.40 -6.33
C GLY A 92 -5.00 -10.00 -4.87
N ALA A 93 -4.02 -9.34 -4.23
CA ALA A 93 -4.08 -8.96 -2.83
C ALA A 93 -4.97 -7.72 -2.61
N MET A 94 -5.44 -7.57 -1.38
CA MET A 94 -6.16 -6.37 -0.94
C MET A 94 -5.18 -5.43 -0.25
N ILE A 95 -5.17 -4.16 -0.63
CA ILE A 95 -4.34 -3.13 0.00
C ILE A 95 -5.10 -2.56 1.19
N VAL A 96 -4.46 -2.57 2.37
CA VAL A 96 -4.99 -1.94 3.57
C VAL A 96 -4.50 -0.49 3.62
N THR A 97 -5.40 0.48 3.57
CA THR A 97 -5.08 1.92 3.64
C THR A 97 -6.25 2.69 4.23
N ASP A 98 -5.96 3.65 5.12
CA ASP A 98 -6.96 4.58 5.66
C ASP A 98 -7.06 5.88 4.82
N GLU A 99 -6.41 5.90 3.66
CA GLU A 99 -6.54 7.02 2.73
C GLU A 99 -7.95 7.10 2.13
N ALA A 100 -8.53 8.30 2.11
CA ALA A 100 -9.83 8.54 1.51
C ALA A 100 -9.72 8.79 0.00
N ALA A 101 -10.60 8.14 -0.76
CA ALA A 101 -10.77 8.39 -2.20
C ALA A 101 -11.27 9.82 -2.46
N VAL A 102 -10.82 10.41 -3.57
CA VAL A 102 -11.23 11.75 -4.01
C VAL A 102 -11.90 11.76 -5.38
N HIS A 103 -11.96 10.60 -6.06
CA HIS A 103 -12.66 10.37 -7.31
C HIS A 103 -12.33 11.41 -8.40
N PRO A 104 -11.06 11.50 -8.83
CA PRO A 104 -10.64 12.46 -9.83
C PRO A 104 -11.28 12.14 -11.19
N THR A 105 -11.57 13.19 -11.96
CA THR A 105 -12.17 13.06 -13.29
C THR A 105 -11.36 13.83 -14.33
N PRO A 106 -11.43 13.47 -15.62
CA PRO A 106 -10.74 14.21 -16.69
C PRO A 106 -11.22 15.66 -16.83
N GLN A 107 -12.44 15.98 -16.39
CA GLN A 107 -12.98 17.35 -16.39
C GLN A 107 -12.36 18.20 -15.27
N GLN A 108 -11.89 17.57 -14.19
CA GLN A 108 -11.28 18.23 -13.04
C GLN A 108 -9.96 17.55 -12.64
N PRO A 109 -8.94 17.62 -13.51
CA PRO A 109 -7.67 16.92 -13.29
C PRO A 109 -6.92 17.49 -12.08
N ARG A 110 -6.39 16.61 -11.25
CA ARG A 110 -5.73 17.00 -10.00
C ARG A 110 -4.27 17.38 -10.20
N LYS A 111 -3.83 18.33 -9.38
CA LYS A 111 -2.41 18.72 -9.22
C LYS A 111 -1.76 18.15 -7.96
N LYS A 112 -2.58 17.62 -7.04
CA LYS A 112 -2.10 16.98 -5.82
C LYS A 112 -1.82 15.51 -6.09
N GLU A 113 -1.00 14.94 -5.22
CA GLU A 113 -0.67 13.52 -5.20
C GLU A 113 -1.88 12.62 -5.46
N PRO A 114 -1.74 11.60 -6.34
CA PRO A 114 -2.74 10.56 -6.53
C PRO A 114 -3.06 9.84 -5.21
N LYS A 115 -4.25 9.25 -5.15
CA LYS A 115 -4.74 8.53 -3.97
C LYS A 115 -4.78 7.05 -4.29
N ILE A 116 -4.21 6.23 -3.42
CA ILE A 116 -4.20 4.77 -3.52
C ILE A 116 -5.59 4.23 -3.89
N PRO A 117 -6.68 4.53 -3.17
CA PRO A 117 -7.98 3.94 -3.47
C PRO A 117 -8.50 4.29 -4.88
N ASP A 118 -8.26 5.51 -5.38
CA ASP A 118 -8.72 5.91 -6.72
C ASP A 118 -7.98 5.17 -7.84
N VAL A 119 -6.65 5.06 -7.72
CA VAL A 119 -5.82 4.38 -8.72
C VAL A 119 -5.99 2.87 -8.64
N ALA A 120 -6.04 2.31 -7.43
CA ALA A 120 -6.28 0.89 -7.20
C ALA A 120 -7.63 0.45 -7.78
N GLN A 121 -8.71 1.20 -7.52
CA GLN A 121 -10.03 0.90 -8.05
C GLN A 121 -10.04 0.90 -9.59
N ALA A 122 -9.41 1.88 -10.23
CA ALA A 122 -9.35 1.97 -11.69
C ALA A 122 -8.59 0.80 -12.33
N LEU A 123 -7.63 0.22 -11.60
CA LEU A 123 -6.82 -0.92 -12.06
C LEU A 123 -7.34 -2.28 -11.57
N GLY A 124 -8.50 -2.32 -10.91
CA GLY A 124 -9.14 -3.54 -10.42
C GLY A 124 -8.50 -4.13 -9.15
N VAL A 125 -7.70 -3.33 -8.43
CA VAL A 125 -7.07 -3.72 -7.17
C VAL A 125 -7.98 -3.34 -6.01
N ARG A 126 -8.19 -4.29 -5.07
CA ARG A 126 -9.08 -4.08 -3.94
C ARG A 126 -8.38 -3.29 -2.84
N THR A 127 -9.11 -2.40 -2.18
CA THR A 127 -8.65 -1.68 -0.99
C THR A 127 -9.63 -1.86 0.16
N CYS A 128 -9.15 -1.77 1.39
CA CYS A 128 -9.99 -1.65 2.59
C CYS A 128 -9.28 -0.80 3.65
N THR A 129 -10.05 -0.27 4.60
CA THR A 129 -9.53 0.41 5.79
C THR A 129 -8.92 -0.60 6.75
N LEU A 130 -8.05 -0.12 7.65
CA LEU A 130 -7.51 -0.97 8.71
C LEU A 130 -8.63 -1.57 9.58
N ARG A 131 -9.68 -0.78 9.82
CA ARG A 131 -10.86 -1.23 10.56
C ARG A 131 -11.56 -2.40 9.87
N GLU A 132 -11.84 -2.28 8.58
CA GLU A 132 -12.50 -3.33 7.81
C GLU A 132 -11.64 -4.60 7.75
N PHE A 133 -10.33 -4.44 7.58
CA PHE A 133 -9.39 -5.55 7.64
C PHE A 133 -9.45 -6.30 8.98
N ILE A 134 -9.38 -5.59 10.11
CA ILE A 134 -9.45 -6.18 11.45
C ILE A 134 -10.80 -6.87 11.66
N GLN A 135 -11.91 -6.23 11.30
CA GLN A 135 -13.26 -6.78 11.45
C GLN A 135 -13.50 -8.03 10.59
N GLY A 136 -12.92 -8.08 9.38
CA GLY A 136 -13.03 -9.22 8.48
C GLY A 136 -12.06 -10.36 8.80
N SER A 137 -11.01 -10.09 9.59
CA SER A 137 -9.99 -11.07 9.93
C SER A 137 -10.42 -11.93 11.13
N LYS A 138 -10.50 -13.24 10.89
CA LYS A 138 -10.75 -14.24 11.95
C LYS A 138 -9.59 -14.32 12.97
N ALA A 139 -8.41 -13.80 12.64
CA ALA A 139 -7.24 -13.80 13.52
C ALA A 139 -7.36 -12.81 14.69
N PHE A 140 -8.25 -11.82 14.60
CA PHE A 140 -8.48 -10.81 15.65
C PHE A 140 -9.81 -11.01 16.39
N GLY A 141 -10.29 -12.25 16.47
CA GLY A 141 -11.58 -12.61 17.06
C GLY A 141 -11.88 -11.96 18.42
N GLU A 142 -13.05 -11.31 18.48
CA GLU A 142 -13.85 -10.89 19.65
C GLU A 142 -13.14 -10.22 20.84
N ALA A 143 -12.01 -9.53 20.67
CA ALA A 143 -11.62 -8.54 21.67
C ALA A 143 -12.55 -7.32 21.53
N PRO A 144 -13.44 -7.02 22.49
CA PRO A 144 -14.27 -5.82 22.40
C PRO A 144 -13.34 -4.60 22.36
N TYR A 145 -13.52 -3.76 21.32
CA TYR A 145 -12.81 -2.50 21.21
C TYR A 145 -13.57 -1.40 21.97
N PRO A 146 -12.89 -0.50 22.69
CA PRO A 146 -11.44 -0.44 22.88
C PRO A 146 -10.93 -1.59 23.77
N ILE A 147 -9.70 -2.04 23.49
CA ILE A 147 -8.97 -2.98 24.36
C ILE A 147 -8.95 -2.35 25.75
N GLN A 148 -9.76 -2.87 26.66
CA GLN A 148 -9.80 -2.36 28.02
C GLN A 148 -8.49 -2.76 28.71
N PRO A 149 -7.80 -1.82 29.41
CA PRO A 149 -6.63 -2.18 30.18
C PRO A 149 -7.02 -3.22 31.24
N LEU A 150 -6.22 -4.28 31.35
CA LEU A 150 -6.33 -5.22 32.45
C LEU A 150 -6.06 -4.47 33.76
N LEU A 151 -7.09 -4.38 34.62
CA LEU A 151 -6.99 -3.86 35.99
C LEU A 151 -6.21 -4.82 36.89
#